data_AF-A0A9N9SY40-F1
#
_entry.id   AF-A0A9N9SY40-F1
#
_cell.length_a   1.000
_cell.length_b   1.000
_cell.length_c   1.000
_cell.angle_alpha   90.00
_cell.angle_beta   90.00
_cell.angle_gamma   90.00
#
_symmetry.space_group_name_H-M   'P 1'
#
loop_
_entity.id
_entity.type
_entity.pdbx_description
1 polymer ?
#
loop_
_entity_poly.entity_id
_entity_poly.type
_entity_poly.pdbx_seq_one_letter_code
_entity_poly.pdbx_strand_id
1 'polypeptide(L)' 'MSASPMARQAVESKAIPIRRVLINDHSELPAHYSSTPGGTLFSTTPGETR' A
#
# COMPACT_ATOMS: atom_id res chain seq x y z
N MET A 1 -3.73 24.38 -10.45
CA MET A 1 -4.62 23.68 -9.50
C MET A 1 -3.84 23.45 -8.21
N SER A 2 -4.08 24.25 -7.16
CA SER A 2 -3.40 24.09 -5.86
C SER A 2 -4.31 23.25 -4.98
N ALA A 3 -3.91 22.02 -4.66
CA ALA A 3 -4.66 21.16 -3.76
C ALA A 3 -4.74 21.82 -2.37
N SER A 4 -5.94 21.82 -1.76
CA SER A 4 -6.18 22.43 -0.46
C SER A 4 -5.31 21.78 0.63
N PRO A 5 -4.94 22.51 1.70
CA PRO A 5 -4.17 21.95 2.82
C PRO A 5 -4.81 20.69 3.43
N MET A 6 -6.15 20.59 3.40
CA MET A 6 -6.88 19.39 3.83
C MET A 6 -6.60 18.16 2.96
N ALA A 7 -6.40 18.33 1.64
CA ALA A 7 -5.99 17.23 0.77
C ALA A 7 -4.56 16.75 1.05
N ARG A 8 -3.69 17.64 1.56
CA ARG A 8 -2.37 17.28 2.08
C ARG A 8 -2.46 16.57 3.45
N GLN A 9 -3.39 17.00 4.32
CA GLN A 9 -3.63 16.36 5.61
C GLN A 9 -4.29 14.97 5.49
N ALA A 10 -5.03 14.69 4.42
CA ALA A 10 -5.45 13.32 4.10
C ALA A 10 -4.27 12.38 3.77
N VAL A 11 -3.10 12.95 3.44
CA VAL A 11 -1.81 12.26 3.22
C VAL A 11 -0.88 12.41 4.43
N GLU A 12 -1.31 13.05 5.52
CA GLU A 12 -0.77 12.75 6.85
C GLU A 12 -1.42 11.43 7.27
N SER A 13 -1.00 10.35 6.61
CA SER A 13 -1.43 9.01 6.91
C SER A 13 -1.27 8.80 8.41
N LYS A 14 -2.36 8.56 9.13
CA LYS A 14 -2.29 7.68 10.32
C LYS A 14 -1.38 6.53 9.91
N ALA A 15 -0.26 6.36 10.61
CA ALA A 15 0.83 5.50 10.16
C ALA A 15 0.32 4.07 9.95
N ILE A 16 -0.11 3.76 8.73
CA ILE A 16 -0.53 2.43 8.31
C ILE A 16 0.70 1.55 8.55
N PRO A 17 0.59 0.50 9.38
CA PRO A 17 1.71 -0.40 9.61
C PRO A 17 2.19 -0.97 8.27
N ILE A 18 3.50 -0.92 8.02
CA ILE A 18 4.12 -1.42 6.79
C ILE A 18 4.85 -2.73 7.10
N ARG A 19 4.49 -3.80 6.39
CA ARG A 19 5.19 -5.09 6.45
C ARG A 19 5.82 -5.42 5.11
N ARG A 20 7.14 -5.66 5.10
CA ARG A 20 7.85 -6.18 3.93
C ARG A 20 7.90 -7.71 4.02
N VAL A 21 7.52 -8.38 2.93
CA VAL A 21 7.55 -9.84 2.82
C VAL A 21 8.36 -10.21 1.57
N LEU A 22 9.29 -11.15 1.72
CA LEU A 22 9.96 -11.76 0.59
C LEU A 22 9.05 -12.84 0.01
N ILE A 23 8.81 -12.79 -1.30
CA ILE A 23 8.01 -13.77 -2.04
C ILE A 23 8.98 -14.57 -2.90
N ASN A 24 9.08 -15.87 -2.64
CA ASN A 24 9.95 -16.79 -3.37
C ASN A 24 9.20 -17.57 -4.45
N ASP A 25 7.91 -17.82 -4.23
CA ASP A 25 7.04 -18.57 -5.13
C ASP A 25 5.72 -17.83 -5.39
N HIS A 26 5.11 -18.06 -6.55
CA HIS A 26 3.84 -17.45 -6.92
C HIS A 26 2.68 -17.81 -5.98
N SER A 27 2.73 -18.96 -5.31
CA SER A 27 1.72 -19.37 -4.31
C SER A 27 1.74 -18.52 -3.04
N GLU A 28 2.83 -17.78 -2.77
CA GLU A 28 2.95 -16.88 -1.62
C GLU A 28 2.34 -15.49 -1.89
N LEU A 29 1.89 -15.22 -3.12
CA LEU A 29 1.22 -13.97 -3.47
C LEU A 29 -0.15 -13.86 -2.78
N PRO A 30 -0.51 -12.69 -2.23
CA PRO A 30 -1.86 -12.45 -1.74
C PRO A 30 -2.91 -12.66 -2.83
N ALA A 31 -4.11 -13.13 -2.48
CA ALA A 31 -5.22 -13.26 -3.43
C ALA A 31 -5.63 -11.92 -4.07
N HIS A 32 -5.41 -10.82 -3.33
CA HIS A 32 -5.70 -9.46 -3.77
C HIS A 32 -4.48 -8.58 -3.55
N TYR A 33 -3.76 -8.29 -4.62
CA TYR A 33 -2.63 -7.37 -4.64
C TYR A 33 -2.81 -6.35 -5.76
N SER A 34 -2.06 -5.26 -5.69
CA SER A 34 -1.95 -4.26 -6.73
C SER A 34 -0.48 -4.03 -7.07
N SER A 35 -0.21 -3.45 -8.22
CA SER A 35 1.14 -3.12 -8.67
C SER A 35 1.25 -1.66 -9.08
N THR A 36 2.44 -1.09 -8.89
CA THR A 36 2.79 0.20 -9.50
C THR A 36 3.38 -0.03 -10.90
N PRO A 37 3.38 0.98 -11.80
CA PRO A 37 4.04 0.86 -13.11
C PRO A 37 5.54 0.51 -13.03
N GLY A 38 6.20 0.80 -11.91
CA GLY A 38 7.59 0.41 -11.64
C GLY A 38 7.78 -1.05 -11.17
N GLY A 39 6.69 -1.83 -11.08
CA GLY A 39 6.74 -3.24 -10.73
C GLY A 39 6.64 -3.57 -9.24
N THR A 40 6.39 -2.59 -8.36
CA THR A 40 6.27 -2.84 -6.92
C THR A 40 4.90 -3.40 -6.58
N LEU A 41 4.85 -4.55 -5.90
CA LEU A 41 3.62 -5.16 -5.40
C LEU A 41 3.26 -4.63 -4.01
N PHE A 42 1.97 -4.41 -3.77
CA PHE A 42 1.43 -4.06 -2.45
C PHE A 42 0.02 -4.63 -2.27
N SER A 43 -0.39 -4.82 -1.02
CA SER A 43 -1.75 -5.22 -0.66
C SER A 43 -2.17 -4.43 0.58
N THR A 44 -3.47 -4.26 0.81
CA THR A 44 -3.97 -3.70 2.07
C THR A 44 -4.93 -4.69 2.68
N THR A 45 -4.62 -5.17 3.88
CA THR A 45 -5.52 -6.08 4.59
C THR A 45 -6.67 -5.28 5.20
N PRO A 46 -7.82 -5.90 5.51
CA PRO A 46 -8.94 -5.21 6.19
C PRO A 46 -8.56 -4.53 7.52
N GLY A 47 -7.46 -4.95 8.17
CA GLY A 47 -6.88 -4.29 9.35
C GLY A 47 -5.97 -3.10 9.03
N GLU A 48 -6.10 -2.52 7.84
CA GLU A 48 -5.34 -1.36 7.35
C GLU A 48 -3.81 -1.55 7.36
N THR A 49 -3.28 -2.77 7.28
CA THR A 49 -1.84 -3.02 7.15
C THR A 49 -1.43 -3.09 5.68
N ARG A 50 -0.31 -2.45 5.33
CA ARG A 50 0.23 -2.38 3.97
C ARG A 50 1.50 -3.21 3.78
#